data_AF-A0A486XE54-F1
#
_entry.id   AF-A0A486XE54-F1
#
_cell.length_a   1.000
_cell.length_b   1.000
_cell.length_c   1.000
_cell.angle_alpha   90.00
_cell.angle_beta   90.00
_cell.angle_gamma   90.00
#
_symmetry.space_group_name_H-M   'P 1'
#
loop_
_entity.id
_entity.type
_entity.pdbx_description
1 polymer ?
#
loop_
_entity_poly.entity_id
_entity_poly.type
_entity_poly.pdbx_seq_one_letter_code
_entity_poly.pdbx_strand_id
1 'polypeptide(L)'
;MQFEFLEDHFQNISHQFAYFKVGKIDYIIDFSNDIDLLTNLTDNQEILSLINGKQTYTVKFAVKEYYESTQADIELYAAPKGQKFSRNLIKELKEQLESLLYYHYLQYQPECYFFIAERPSLVRMYQKMCDNRHPILNEFQAITKLGHNQDCFIVKTPRYGAR
;
A
#
# COMPACT_ATOMS: atom_id res chain seq x y z
N MET A 1 -13.14 -14.49 0.07
CA MET A 1 -12.30 -14.40 -1.14
C MET A 1 -10.87 -14.51 -0.65
N GLN A 2 -10.15 -15.56 -1.03
CA GLN A 2 -8.75 -15.73 -0.66
C GLN A 2 -7.91 -15.14 -1.80
N PHE A 3 -7.03 -14.18 -1.49
CA PHE A 3 -6.08 -13.66 -2.47
C PHE A 3 -4.89 -14.60 -2.55
N GLU A 4 -4.35 -14.76 -3.76
CA GLU A 4 -3.09 -15.44 -3.99
C GLU A 4 -1.99 -14.39 -4.08
N PHE A 5 -0.96 -14.55 -3.25
CA PHE A 5 0.23 -13.71 -3.28
C PHE A 5 1.32 -14.45 -4.05
N LEU A 6 1.86 -13.77 -5.04
CA LEU A 6 3.03 -14.19 -5.80
C LEU A 6 4.26 -13.52 -5.18
N GLU A 7 5.36 -14.26 -5.10
CA GLU A 7 6.60 -13.78 -4.48
C GLU A 7 7.68 -13.62 -5.56
N ASP A 8 8.40 -12.51 -5.51
CA ASP A 8 9.57 -12.27 -6.35
C ASP A 8 10.67 -11.57 -5.55
N HIS A 9 11.90 -11.68 -6.04
CA HIS A 9 13.07 -11.05 -5.47
C HIS A 9 13.79 -10.23 -6.54
N PHE A 10 13.56 -8.91 -6.50
CA PHE A 10 14.21 -7.98 -7.40
C PHE A 10 15.23 -7.13 -6.63
N GLN A 11 16.49 -7.09 -7.08
CA GLN A 11 17.55 -6.32 -6.42
C GLN A 11 17.71 -6.59 -4.91
N ASN A 12 17.53 -7.84 -4.48
CA ASN A 12 17.51 -8.28 -3.07
C ASN A 12 16.34 -7.75 -2.22
N ILE A 13 15.36 -7.09 -2.84
CA ILE A 13 14.12 -6.69 -2.20
C ILE A 13 13.11 -7.82 -2.38
N SER A 14 12.48 -8.24 -1.29
CA SER A 14 11.38 -9.21 -1.36
C SER A 14 10.09 -8.48 -1.70
N HIS A 15 9.42 -8.96 -2.73
CA HIS A 15 8.13 -8.48 -3.19
C HIS A 15 7.08 -9.57 -3.01
N GLN A 16 5.93 -9.20 -2.43
CA GLN A 16 4.71 -9.99 -2.50
C GLN A 16 3.68 -9.17 -3.28
N PHE A 17 3.17 -9.72 -4.37
CA PHE A 17 2.17 -9.03 -5.18
C PHE A 17 0.93 -9.87 -5.35
N ALA A 18 -0.20 -9.18 -5.50
CA ALA A 18 -1.47 -9.81 -5.78
C ALA A 18 -2.21 -9.02 -6.87
N TYR A 19 -2.87 -9.77 -7.75
CA TYR A 19 -3.74 -9.19 -8.78
C TYR A 19 -5.18 -9.15 -8.30
N PHE A 20 -5.87 -8.08 -8.63
CA PHE A 20 -7.28 -7.92 -8.31
C PHE A 20 -7.99 -7.05 -9.36
N LYS A 21 -9.32 -7.09 -9.35
CA LYS A 21 -10.15 -6.32 -10.29
C LYS A 21 -11.03 -5.33 -9.55
N VAL A 22 -11.23 -4.18 -10.17
CA VAL A 22 -12.24 -3.19 -9.78
C VAL A 22 -13.05 -2.82 -11.02
N GLY A 23 -14.31 -3.26 -11.08
CA GLY A 23 -15.10 -3.23 -12.30
C GLY A 23 -14.43 -4.00 -13.45
N LYS A 24 -13.89 -3.27 -14.44
CA LYS A 24 -13.20 -3.85 -15.62
C LYS A 24 -11.69 -3.61 -15.62
N ILE A 25 -11.14 -2.99 -14.59
CA ILE A 25 -9.73 -2.62 -14.53
C ILE A 25 -8.97 -3.67 -13.73
N ASP A 26 -7.89 -4.18 -14.31
CA ASP A 26 -6.92 -5.03 -13.63
C ASP A 26 -5.93 -4.18 -12.85
N TYR A 27 -5.82 -4.46 -11.57
CA TYR A 27 -4.89 -3.85 -10.65
C TYR A 27 -3.87 -4.85 -10.14
N ILE A 28 -2.72 -4.33 -9.74
CA ILE A 28 -1.72 -5.03 -8.94
C ILE A 28 -1.50 -4.23 -7.66
N ILE A 29 -1.37 -4.94 -6.54
CA ILE A 29 -0.79 -4.42 -5.30
C ILE A 29 0.56 -5.09 -5.10
N ASP A 30 1.54 -4.33 -4.64
CA ASP A 30 2.91 -4.75 -4.38
C ASP A 30 3.28 -4.36 -2.96
N PHE A 31 3.67 -5.36 -2.18
CA PHE A 31 4.21 -5.26 -0.84
C PHE A 31 5.71 -5.52 -0.92
N SER A 32 6.52 -4.49 -0.73
CA SER A 32 7.99 -4.62 -0.78
C SER A 32 8.62 -4.46 0.59
N ASN A 33 9.45 -5.42 0.98
CA ASN A 33 10.26 -5.36 2.19
C ASN A 33 11.64 -4.80 1.84
N ASP A 34 11.72 -3.48 1.72
CA ASP A 34 12.96 -2.77 1.42
C ASP A 34 13.34 -1.85 2.59
N ILE A 35 13.98 -2.43 3.60
CA ILE A 35 14.45 -1.67 4.78
C ILE A 35 15.47 -0.60 4.39
N ASP A 36 16.34 -0.86 3.43
CA ASP A 36 17.40 0.09 3.05
C ASP A 36 16.82 1.29 2.31
N LEU A 37 15.90 1.08 1.37
CA LEU A 37 15.17 2.17 0.72
C LEU A 37 14.24 2.89 1.69
N LEU A 38 13.59 2.20 2.63
CA LEU A 38 12.78 2.84 3.67
C LEU A 38 13.60 3.80 4.52
N THR A 39 14.80 3.39 4.95
CA THR A 39 15.70 4.24 5.75
C THR A 39 16.27 5.41 4.94
N ASN A 40 16.57 5.20 3.66
CA ASN A 40 17.11 6.23 2.77
C ASN A 40 16.06 7.22 2.23
N LEU A 41 14.80 6.78 2.07
CA LEU A 41 13.70 7.65 1.60
C LEU A 41 13.18 8.60 2.68
N THR A 42 13.45 8.30 3.95
CA THR A 42 12.90 9.08 5.06
C THR A 42 14.00 9.82 5.80
N ASP A 43 14.38 11.01 5.30
CA ASP A 43 15.10 12.03 6.06
C ASP A 43 14.29 12.53 7.30
N ASN A 44 13.08 11.99 7.49
CA ASN A 44 12.20 12.30 8.61
C ASN A 44 12.42 11.32 9.78
N GLN A 45 13.05 11.83 10.84
CA GLN A 45 13.29 11.12 12.10
C GLN A 45 12.03 10.54 12.75
N GLU A 46 10.88 11.18 12.58
CA GLU A 46 9.60 10.68 13.10
C GLU A 46 9.24 9.36 12.41
N ILE A 47 9.27 9.32 11.08
CA ILE A 47 8.96 8.10 10.31
C ILE A 47 9.97 7.01 10.64
N LEU A 48 11.26 7.35 10.66
CA LEU A 48 12.33 6.40 10.99
C LEU A 48 12.11 5.77 12.37
N SER A 49 11.76 6.57 13.38
CA SER A 49 11.48 6.06 14.74
C SER A 49 10.30 5.09 14.79
N LEU A 50 9.37 5.19 13.83
CA LEU A 50 8.18 4.34 13.75
C LEU A 50 8.42 3.03 12.99
N ILE A 51 9.40 2.96 12.10
CA ILE A 51 9.62 1.76 11.25
C ILE A 51 10.95 1.06 11.54
N ASN A 52 11.90 1.71 12.21
CA ASN A 52 13.21 1.14 12.45
C ASN A 52 13.13 -0.12 13.34
N GLY A 53 13.79 -1.19 12.89
CA GLY A 53 13.76 -2.50 13.54
C GLY A 53 12.38 -3.18 13.51
N LYS A 54 11.46 -2.71 12.65
CA LYS A 54 10.15 -3.30 12.43
C LYS A 54 10.09 -4.04 11.11
N GLN A 55 9.41 -5.19 11.08
CA GLN A 55 9.06 -5.83 9.81
C GLN A 55 8.03 -4.96 9.07
N THR A 56 8.54 -4.11 8.19
CA THR A 56 7.78 -3.06 7.50
C THR A 56 7.70 -3.37 6.01
N TYR A 57 6.51 -3.24 5.45
CA TYR A 57 6.30 -3.35 4.01
C TYR A 57 5.86 -2.01 3.44
N THR A 58 6.55 -1.56 2.38
CA THR A 58 6.04 -0.47 1.55
C THR A 58 4.92 -1.04 0.67
N VAL A 59 3.82 -0.31 0.57
CA VAL A 59 2.66 -0.74 -0.21
C VAL A 59 2.44 0.20 -1.38
N LYS A 60 2.44 -0.36 -2.59
CA LYS A 60 2.08 0.33 -3.83
C LYS A 60 0.94 -0.40 -4.51
N PHE A 61 0.05 0.33 -5.17
CA PHE A 61 -0.94 -0.28 -6.06
C PHE A 61 -1.09 0.56 -7.32
N ALA A 62 -1.30 -0.11 -8.44
CA ALA A 62 -1.41 0.53 -9.74
C ALA A 62 -2.23 -0.33 -10.70
N VAL A 63 -2.61 0.27 -11.83
CA VAL A 63 -3.17 -0.51 -12.94
C VAL A 63 -2.10 -1.50 -13.40
N LYS A 64 -2.45 -2.77 -13.55
CA LYS A 64 -1.53 -3.86 -13.89
C LYS A 64 -0.70 -3.55 -15.13
N GLU A 65 -1.35 -3.07 -16.19
CA GLU A 65 -0.70 -2.65 -17.44
C GLU A 65 0.38 -1.58 -17.20
N TYR A 66 0.15 -0.65 -16.27
CA TYR A 66 1.08 0.44 -16.03
C TYR A 66 2.28 0.00 -15.19
N TYR A 67 2.01 -0.86 -14.20
CA TYR A 67 3.04 -1.41 -13.32
C TYR A 67 3.99 -2.36 -14.07
N GLU A 68 3.46 -3.18 -14.96
CA GLU A 68 4.23 -4.19 -15.71
C GLU A 68 4.87 -3.66 -17.00
N SER A 69 4.67 -2.37 -17.30
CA SER A 69 5.19 -1.78 -18.53
C SER A 69 6.70 -1.57 -18.49
N THR A 70 7.34 -1.82 -19.62
CA THR A 70 8.76 -1.50 -19.85
C THR A 70 8.98 -0.11 -20.47
N GLN A 71 7.91 0.64 -20.72
CA GLN A 71 7.98 1.98 -21.31
C GLN A 71 8.38 3.01 -20.24
N ALA A 72 9.39 3.83 -20.55
CA ALA A 72 10.00 4.77 -19.59
C ALA A 72 9.08 5.95 -19.20
N ASP A 73 8.06 6.25 -19.99
CA ASP A 73 7.16 7.40 -19.82
C ASP A 73 5.80 7.04 -19.22
N ILE A 74 5.59 5.79 -18.83
CA ILE A 74 4.33 5.40 -18.19
C ILE A 74 4.25 5.96 -16.78
N GLU A 75 3.19 6.73 -16.59
CA GLU A 75 2.81 7.25 -15.29
C GLU A 75 2.04 6.19 -14.48
N LEU A 76 2.71 5.61 -13.47
CA LEU A 76 2.20 4.48 -12.68
C LEU A 76 0.80 4.69 -12.08
N TYR A 77 0.52 5.92 -11.63
CA TYR A 77 -0.74 6.28 -10.97
C TYR A 77 -1.68 7.10 -11.87
N ALA A 78 -1.49 7.00 -13.19
CA ALA A 78 -2.42 7.58 -14.14
C ALA A 78 -3.83 6.99 -13.98
N ALA A 79 -4.84 7.76 -14.37
CA ALA A 79 -6.18 7.22 -14.47
C ALA A 79 -6.22 6.08 -15.53
N PRO A 80 -6.99 5.00 -15.30
CA PRO A 80 -7.19 3.97 -16.31
C PRO A 80 -7.82 4.57 -17.57
N LYS A 81 -7.28 4.21 -18.74
CA LYS A 81 -7.79 4.69 -20.03
C LYS A 81 -9.27 4.28 -20.21
N GLY A 82 -10.09 5.22 -20.69
CA GLY A 82 -11.46 4.93 -21.09
C GLY A 82 -12.47 4.68 -19.95
N GLN A 83 -12.07 4.80 -18.68
CA GLN A 83 -12.98 4.56 -17.55
C GLN A 83 -13.05 5.76 -16.62
N LYS A 84 -14.25 6.31 -16.45
CA LYS A 84 -14.53 7.30 -15.40
C LYS A 84 -14.76 6.56 -14.09
N PHE A 85 -13.93 6.83 -13.08
CA PHE A 85 -14.12 6.26 -11.75
C PHE A 85 -15.40 6.80 -11.12
N SER A 86 -16.39 5.92 -10.96
CA SER A 86 -17.58 6.22 -10.19
C SER A 86 -17.29 6.13 -8.69
N ARG A 87 -18.14 6.74 -7.87
CA ARG A 87 -18.05 6.62 -6.40
C ARG A 87 -18.09 5.16 -5.93
N ASN A 88 -18.85 4.30 -6.63
CA ASN A 88 -18.94 2.88 -6.31
C ASN A 88 -17.62 2.15 -6.59
N LEU A 89 -16.96 2.45 -7.73
CA LEU A 89 -15.66 1.86 -8.04
C LEU A 89 -14.57 2.33 -7.06
N ILE A 90 -14.63 3.58 -6.59
CA ILE A 90 -13.71 4.07 -5.54
C ILE A 90 -13.92 3.30 -4.23
N LYS A 91 -15.17 3.03 -3.86
CA LYS A 91 -15.50 2.25 -2.66
C LYS A 91 -15.02 0.81 -2.79
N GLU A 92 -15.29 0.17 -3.92
CA GLU A 92 -14.83 -1.19 -4.24
C GLU A 92 -13.30 -1.28 -4.20
N LEU A 93 -12.58 -0.35 -4.83
CA LEU A 93 -11.12 -0.28 -4.77
C LEU A 93 -10.62 -0.19 -3.33
N LYS A 94 -11.21 0.68 -2.51
CA LYS A 94 -10.86 0.79 -1.09
C LYS A 94 -11.06 -0.54 -0.35
N GLU A 95 -12.22 -1.18 -0.53
CA GLU A 95 -12.54 -2.45 0.14
C GLU A 95 -11.59 -3.59 -0.29
N GLN A 96 -11.21 -3.63 -1.58
CA GLN A 96 -10.20 -4.57 -2.09
C GLN A 96 -8.84 -4.33 -1.45
N LEU A 97 -8.35 -3.09 -1.42
CA LEU A 97 -7.07 -2.73 -0.80
C LEU A 97 -7.03 -3.06 0.70
N GLU A 98 -8.10 -2.78 1.43
CA GLU A 98 -8.20 -3.10 2.87
C GLU A 98 -8.25 -4.61 3.11
N SER A 99 -8.94 -5.36 2.24
CA SER A 99 -8.96 -6.81 2.30
C SER A 99 -7.57 -7.39 2.01
N LEU A 100 -6.89 -6.91 0.97
CA LEU A 100 -5.54 -7.32 0.61
C LEU A 100 -4.54 -7.08 1.74
N LEU A 101 -4.60 -5.91 2.40
CA LEU A 101 -3.79 -5.61 3.60
C LEU A 101 -4.04 -6.63 4.72
N TYR A 102 -5.29 -6.99 4.95
CA TYR A 102 -5.67 -7.96 5.97
C TYR A 102 -5.16 -9.37 5.64
N TYR A 103 -5.37 -9.86 4.41
CA TYR A 103 -4.90 -11.19 4.01
C TYR A 103 -3.39 -11.28 3.95
N HIS A 104 -2.72 -10.24 3.47
CA HIS A 104 -1.26 -10.14 3.54
C HIS A 104 -0.80 -10.21 5.00
N TYR A 105 -1.51 -9.54 5.91
CA TYR A 105 -1.19 -9.60 7.34
C TYR A 105 -1.32 -11.01 7.91
N LEU A 106 -2.41 -11.71 7.59
CA LEU A 106 -2.62 -13.09 8.05
C LEU A 106 -1.50 -14.03 7.58
N GLN A 107 -1.02 -13.85 6.36
CA GLN A 107 -0.02 -14.73 5.75
C GLN A 107 1.42 -14.40 6.18
N TYR A 108 1.81 -13.12 6.14
CA TYR A 108 3.19 -12.69 6.30
C TYR A 108 3.50 -12.04 7.65
N GLN A 109 2.47 -11.75 8.45
CA GLN A 109 2.58 -11.26 9.82
C GLN A 109 3.44 -9.98 10.00
N PRO A 110 3.39 -8.97 9.11
CA PRO A 110 4.16 -7.74 9.26
C PRO A 110 3.77 -6.95 10.51
N GLU A 111 4.71 -6.16 11.02
CA GLU A 111 4.47 -5.24 12.14
C GLU A 111 3.80 -3.94 11.68
N CYS A 112 4.15 -3.44 10.49
CA CYS A 112 3.48 -2.28 9.90
C CYS A 112 3.57 -2.25 8.37
N TYR A 113 2.69 -1.43 7.80
CA TYR A 113 2.68 -1.05 6.41
C TYR A 113 2.98 0.43 6.28
N PHE A 114 3.74 0.78 5.25
CA PHE A 114 4.10 2.15 4.91
C PHE A 114 3.58 2.52 3.52
N PHE A 115 2.94 3.67 3.41
CA PHE A 115 2.40 4.19 2.15
C PHE A 115 2.97 5.58 1.90
N ILE A 116 3.41 5.82 0.66
CA ILE A 116 3.75 7.15 0.17
C ILE A 116 2.73 7.51 -0.91
N ALA A 117 2.02 8.62 -0.73
CA ALA A 117 1.06 9.11 -1.70
C ALA A 117 1.71 10.10 -2.67
N GLU A 118 2.16 9.59 -3.82
CA GLU A 118 2.85 10.41 -4.83
C GLU A 118 1.94 11.43 -5.54
N ARG A 119 0.62 11.41 -5.29
CA ARG A 119 -0.36 12.32 -5.89
C ARG A 119 -1.50 12.70 -4.94
N PRO A 120 -2.13 13.88 -5.11
CA PRO A 120 -3.24 14.32 -4.26
C PRO A 120 -4.45 13.37 -4.23
N SER A 121 -4.70 12.63 -5.31
CA SER A 121 -5.76 11.61 -5.35
C SER A 121 -5.47 10.45 -4.41
N LEU A 122 -4.22 10.00 -4.33
CA LEU A 122 -3.77 8.94 -3.44
C LEU A 122 -3.78 9.41 -1.98
N VAL A 123 -3.35 10.64 -1.69
CA VAL A 123 -3.44 11.23 -0.34
C VAL A 123 -4.87 11.12 0.18
N ARG A 124 -5.86 11.51 -0.63
CA ARG A 124 -7.28 11.40 -0.27
C ARG A 124 -7.76 9.96 -0.10
N MET A 125 -7.23 9.02 -0.88
CA MET A 125 -7.61 7.61 -0.78
C MET A 125 -7.03 6.99 0.50
N TYR A 126 -5.73 7.14 0.75
CA TYR A 126 -5.07 6.61 1.92
C TYR A 126 -5.58 7.24 3.21
N GLN A 127 -5.87 8.55 3.21
CA GLN A 127 -6.54 9.18 4.35
C GLN A 127 -7.91 8.53 4.61
N LYS A 128 -8.72 8.24 3.58
CA LYS A 128 -10.01 7.54 3.76
C LYS A 128 -9.85 6.11 4.26
N MET A 129 -8.84 5.40 3.76
CA MET A 129 -8.46 4.08 4.29
C MET A 129 -8.03 4.18 5.75
N CYS A 130 -7.44 5.28 6.20
CA CYS A 130 -7.05 5.46 7.60
C CYS A 130 -8.22 5.89 8.49
N ASP A 131 -9.07 6.81 8.04
CA ASP A 131 -10.14 7.40 8.87
C ASP A 131 -11.38 6.50 8.94
N ASN A 132 -11.70 5.82 7.85
CA ASN A 132 -12.94 5.04 7.69
C ASN A 132 -12.63 3.59 7.32
N ARG A 133 -11.77 2.95 8.11
CA ARG A 133 -11.34 1.57 7.88
C ARG A 133 -12.52 0.60 7.81
N HIS A 134 -12.41 -0.39 6.92
CA HIS A 134 -13.28 -1.55 6.99
C HIS A 134 -13.13 -2.27 8.35
N PRO A 135 -14.21 -2.80 8.95
CA PRO A 135 -14.15 -3.44 10.27
C PRO A 135 -13.14 -4.58 10.42
N ILE A 136 -12.75 -5.23 9.32
CA ILE A 136 -11.69 -6.27 9.35
C ILE A 136 -10.33 -5.72 9.82
N LEU A 137 -10.11 -4.40 9.72
CA LEU A 137 -8.90 -3.71 10.15
C LEU A 137 -9.10 -2.95 11.48
N ASN A 138 -10.12 -3.31 12.28
CA ASN A 138 -10.44 -2.58 13.53
C ASN A 138 -9.27 -2.55 14.53
N GLU A 139 -8.47 -3.60 14.57
CA GLU A 139 -7.31 -3.69 15.47
C GLU A 139 -6.06 -3.00 14.91
N PHE A 140 -6.12 -2.54 13.66
CA PHE A 140 -5.02 -1.83 13.02
C PHE A 140 -5.09 -0.35 13.40
N GLN A 141 -3.93 0.27 13.60
CA GLN A 141 -3.81 1.67 13.97
C GLN A 141 -3.09 2.45 12.87
N ALA A 142 -3.70 3.51 12.36
CA ALA A 142 -3.07 4.37 11.38
C ALA A 142 -2.42 5.60 12.02
N ILE A 143 -1.28 5.98 11.48
CA ILE A 143 -0.65 7.29 11.66
C ILE A 143 -0.62 7.95 10.29
N THR A 144 -1.17 9.15 10.19
CA THR A 144 -1.38 9.86 8.93
C THR A 144 -0.66 11.19 8.95
N LYS A 145 -0.55 11.84 7.79
CA LYS A 145 0.06 13.18 7.64
C LYS A 145 1.52 13.21 8.09
N LEU A 146 2.23 12.12 7.85
CA LEU A 146 3.66 12.03 8.09
C LEU A 146 4.42 12.62 6.90
N GLY A 147 5.69 12.95 7.11
CA GLY A 147 6.54 13.53 6.07
C GLY A 147 6.31 15.03 5.92
N HIS A 148 7.25 15.71 5.24
CA HIS A 148 7.17 17.16 5.05
C HIS A 148 5.90 17.59 4.31
N ASN A 149 5.46 16.77 3.34
CA ASN A 149 4.30 17.03 2.50
C ASN A 149 3.00 16.42 3.04
N GLN A 150 3.03 15.77 4.21
CA GLN A 150 1.87 15.07 4.80
C GLN A 150 1.28 13.99 3.86
N ASP A 151 2.13 13.38 3.04
CA ASP A 151 1.80 12.37 2.03
C ASP A 151 2.19 10.95 2.46
N CYS A 152 2.77 10.79 3.65
CA CYS A 152 3.16 9.51 4.19
C CYS A 152 2.15 8.99 5.22
N PHE A 153 1.93 7.68 5.22
CA PHE A 153 0.99 7.00 6.10
C PHE A 153 1.62 5.71 6.61
N ILE A 154 1.43 5.41 7.90
CA ILE A 154 1.81 4.15 8.50
C ILE A 154 0.57 3.47 9.04
N VAL A 155 0.39 2.19 8.73
CA VAL A 155 -0.65 1.34 9.34
C VAL A 155 0.05 0.27 10.18
N LYS A 156 -0.04 0.41 11.50
CA LYS A 156 0.45 -0.55 12.49
C LYS A 156 -0.52 -1.71 12.60
N THR A 157 0.01 -2.93 12.53
CA THR A 157 -0.77 -4.14 12.76
C THR A 157 -0.86 -4.43 14.26
N PRO A 158 -1.72 -5.38 14.68
CA PRO A 158 -1.77 -5.80 16.09
C PRO A 158 -0.43 -6.31 16.64
N ARG A 159 0.51 -6.70 15.77
CA ARG A 159 1.84 -7.20 16.18
C ARG A 159 2.87 -6.11 16.44
N TYR A 160 2.60 -4.86 16.04
CA TYR A 160 3.58 -3.77 16.09
C TYR A 160 4.24 -3.58 17.47
N GLY A 161 3.52 -3.88 18.56
CA GLY A 161 4.02 -3.78 19.94
C GLY A 161 4.30 -5.12 20.62
N ALA A 162 4.18 -6.25 19.93
CA ALA A 162 4.43 -7.57 20.50
C ALA A 162 5.94 -7.82 20.60
N ARG A 163 6.56 -7.33 21.68
CA ARG A 163 7.90 -7.69 22.14
C ARG A 163 7.88 -7.99 23.63
#